data_AF-A9GH14-F1
#
_entry.id   AF-A9GH14-F1
#
_cell.length_a   1.000
_cell.length_b   1.000
_cell.length_c   1.000
_cell.angle_alpha   90.00
_cell.angle_beta   90.00
_cell.angle_gamma   90.00
#
_symmetry.space_group_name_H-M   'P 1'
#
loop_
_entity.id
_entity.type
_entity.pdbx_description
1 polymer ?
#
loop_
_entity_poly.entity_id
_entity_poly.type
_entity_poly.pdbx_seq_one_letter_code
_entity_poly.pdbx_strand_id
1 'polypeptide(L)'
;MSHVVMQAAEFSTVAAAEQAAAELRRLVADYVTYEETADAPWSEGAVPAPLVELGRRHGVPWPGDATSRFLLKGLFNDEANVLSVDRLVFFWGGGFDLGGAWLREVLLRGLGAVRCTDLPRLVVRVDDPQARAAASGEFLVEEDFEEQFTTTSDDAVLDRALFIITFERDGDRVHLTFDDSGVQEWAFVAMLPQLSGDDPALRAPARGP
;
A
#
# COMPACT_ATOMS: atom_id res chain seq x y z
N MET A 1 -17.69 -7.73 3.55
CA MET A 1 -17.12 -7.09 2.35
C MET A 1 -15.61 -7.19 2.38
N SER A 2 -14.93 -7.21 1.22
CA SER A 2 -13.44 -7.20 1.15
C SER A 2 -12.95 -5.79 1.42
N HIS A 3 -11.90 -5.68 2.21
CA HIS A 3 -11.15 -4.45 2.36
C HIS A 3 -9.90 -4.57 1.49
N VAL A 4 -9.46 -3.47 0.90
CA VAL A 4 -8.14 -3.30 0.31
C VAL A 4 -7.14 -3.33 1.45
N VAL A 5 -6.40 -4.43 1.55
CA VAL A 5 -5.23 -4.49 2.43
C VAL A 5 -4.04 -4.02 1.63
N MET A 6 -3.21 -3.15 2.20
CA MET A 6 -2.07 -2.56 1.50
C MET A 6 -0.80 -2.66 2.34
N GLN A 7 0.33 -2.90 1.67
CA GLN A 7 1.67 -2.56 2.16
C GLN A 7 2.21 -1.42 1.29
N ALA A 8 2.76 -0.40 1.91
CA ALA A 8 3.47 0.68 1.24
C ALA A 8 4.92 0.74 1.73
N ALA A 9 5.86 0.91 0.82
CA ALA A 9 7.28 0.99 1.11
C ALA A 9 7.92 2.20 0.41
N GLU A 10 8.77 2.92 1.13
CA GLU A 10 9.56 4.04 0.60
C GLU A 10 11.01 3.62 0.43
N PHE A 11 11.60 3.99 -0.71
CA PHE A 11 12.98 3.68 -1.07
C PHE A 11 13.83 4.95 -1.19
N SER A 12 15.15 4.76 -1.17
CA SER A 12 16.10 5.89 -1.28
C SER A 12 16.12 6.52 -2.68
N THR A 13 15.73 5.77 -3.72
CA THR A 13 15.75 6.22 -5.12
C THR A 13 14.57 5.61 -5.89
N VAL A 14 14.18 6.27 -6.99
CA VAL A 14 13.15 5.76 -7.90
C VAL A 14 13.57 4.42 -8.49
N ALA A 15 14.83 4.27 -8.90
CA ALA A 15 15.35 3.01 -9.42
C ALA A 15 15.26 1.85 -8.42
N ALA A 16 15.46 2.11 -7.12
CA ALA A 16 15.29 1.09 -6.07
C ALA A 16 13.81 0.71 -5.90
N ALA A 17 12.90 1.68 -5.94
CA ALA A 17 11.46 1.43 -5.93
C ALA A 17 11.02 0.60 -7.15
N GLU A 18 11.49 0.93 -8.35
CA GLU A 18 11.19 0.18 -9.58
C GLU A 18 11.67 -1.29 -9.49
N GLN A 19 12.86 -1.52 -8.94
CA GLN A 19 13.39 -2.86 -8.70
C GLN A 19 12.54 -3.65 -7.71
N ALA A 20 12.14 -3.03 -6.59
CA ALA A 20 11.27 -3.67 -5.61
C ALA A 20 9.88 -3.97 -6.20
N ALA A 21 9.31 -3.04 -6.98
CA ALA A 21 8.05 -3.26 -7.67
C ALA A 21 8.13 -4.41 -8.68
N ALA A 22 9.24 -4.54 -9.41
CA ALA A 22 9.47 -5.67 -10.30
C ALA A 22 9.53 -7.02 -9.54
N GLU A 23 10.18 -7.06 -8.37
CA GLU A 23 10.22 -8.26 -7.54
C GLU A 23 8.84 -8.64 -7.00
N LEU A 24 8.04 -7.67 -6.58
CA LEU A 24 6.67 -7.90 -6.12
C LEU A 24 5.75 -8.37 -7.26
N ARG A 25 5.90 -7.83 -8.47
CA ARG A 25 5.16 -8.34 -9.65
C ARG A 25 5.56 -9.77 -10.01
N ARG A 26 6.85 -10.10 -9.86
CA ARG A 26 7.31 -11.48 -10.00
C ARG A 26 6.72 -12.39 -8.93
N LEU A 27 6.62 -11.94 -7.68
CA LEU A 27 5.91 -12.67 -6.63
C LEU A 27 4.45 -12.94 -7.02
N VAL A 28 3.73 -11.95 -7.54
CA VAL A 28 2.36 -12.12 -8.06
C VAL A 28 2.32 -13.20 -9.13
N ALA A 29 3.22 -13.15 -10.13
CA ALA A 29 3.27 -14.16 -11.19
C ALA A 29 3.62 -15.57 -10.67
N ASP A 30 4.57 -15.68 -9.74
CA ASP A 30 4.94 -16.93 -9.08
C ASP A 30 3.73 -17.51 -8.31
N TYR A 31 2.92 -16.65 -7.68
CA TYR A 31 1.70 -17.03 -6.97
C TYR A 31 0.60 -17.53 -7.90
N VAL A 32 0.33 -16.80 -8.98
CA VAL A 32 -0.67 -17.21 -9.98
C VAL A 32 -0.30 -18.57 -10.56
N THR A 33 0.98 -18.77 -10.91
CA THR A 33 1.47 -20.08 -11.39
C THR A 33 1.26 -21.18 -10.35
N TYR A 34 1.53 -20.89 -9.07
CA TYR A 34 1.31 -21.84 -7.99
C TYR A 34 -0.18 -22.21 -7.82
N GLU A 35 -1.07 -21.22 -7.87
CA GLU A 35 -2.52 -21.45 -7.78
C GLU A 35 -3.05 -22.32 -8.93
N GLU A 36 -2.53 -22.14 -10.14
CA GLU A 36 -2.95 -22.90 -11.32
C GLU A 36 -2.41 -24.36 -11.33
N THR A 37 -1.26 -24.61 -10.71
CA THR A 37 -0.53 -25.88 -10.87
C THR A 37 -0.49 -26.76 -9.63
N ALA A 38 -0.76 -26.21 -8.44
CA ALA A 38 -0.76 -27.00 -7.21
C ALA A 38 -2.03 -27.85 -7.09
N ASP A 39 -1.90 -29.09 -6.61
CA ASP A 39 -3.04 -29.98 -6.38
C ASP A 39 -4.02 -29.44 -5.31
N ALA A 40 -3.52 -28.67 -4.34
CA ALA A 40 -4.29 -28.07 -3.25
C ALA A 40 -3.66 -26.76 -2.72
N PRO A 41 -3.71 -25.66 -3.52
CA PRO A 41 -3.02 -24.39 -3.20
C PRO A 41 -3.51 -23.75 -1.89
N TRP A 42 -4.73 -24.10 -1.46
CA TRP A 42 -5.40 -23.53 -0.29
C TRP A 42 -5.51 -24.49 0.90
N SER A 43 -4.80 -25.62 0.87
CA SER A 43 -4.85 -26.58 1.98
C SER A 43 -4.52 -25.92 3.32
N GLU A 44 -5.30 -26.24 4.35
CA GLU A 44 -5.08 -25.73 5.71
C GLU A 44 -3.72 -26.21 6.24
N GLY A 45 -2.87 -25.29 6.73
CA GLY A 45 -1.56 -25.60 7.31
C GLY A 45 -0.30 -25.35 6.46
N ALA A 46 -0.29 -25.54 5.13
CA ALA A 46 0.87 -25.27 4.26
C ALA A 46 1.03 -23.80 3.79
N VAL A 47 2.17 -23.17 3.97
CA VAL A 47 2.44 -21.84 3.38
C VAL A 47 2.78 -21.99 1.90
N PRO A 48 2.18 -21.18 0.99
CA PRO A 48 2.48 -21.24 -0.43
C PRO A 48 3.98 -21.13 -0.72
N ALA A 49 4.48 -22.04 -1.56
CA ALA A 49 5.91 -22.11 -1.89
C ALA A 49 6.50 -20.78 -2.41
N PRO A 50 5.78 -19.96 -3.20
CA PRO A 50 6.26 -18.63 -3.60
C PRO A 50 6.67 -17.71 -2.45
N LEU A 51 5.95 -17.74 -1.31
CA LEU A 51 6.31 -16.95 -0.11
C LEU A 51 7.59 -17.44 0.55
N VAL A 52 7.71 -18.76 0.70
CA VAL A 52 8.90 -19.38 1.27
C VAL A 52 10.13 -19.06 0.42
N GLU A 53 9.98 -19.13 -0.90
CA GLU A 53 11.04 -18.80 -1.85
C GLU A 53 11.38 -17.31 -1.88
N LEU A 54 10.39 -16.41 -1.77
CA LEU A 54 10.61 -14.99 -1.61
C LEU A 54 11.44 -14.71 -0.35
N GLY A 55 11.01 -15.25 0.79
CA GLY A 55 11.73 -15.10 2.06
C GLY A 55 13.17 -15.59 1.93
N ARG A 56 13.38 -16.79 1.37
CA ARG A 56 14.70 -17.38 1.17
C ARG A 56 15.62 -16.49 0.30
N ARG A 57 15.12 -15.95 -0.81
CA ARG A 57 15.88 -15.06 -1.71
C ARG A 57 16.39 -13.81 -0.99
N HIS A 58 15.61 -13.32 -0.03
CA HIS A 58 15.83 -12.06 0.67
C HIS A 58 16.37 -12.24 2.09
N GLY A 59 16.77 -13.46 2.47
CA GLY A 59 17.31 -13.76 3.80
C GLY A 59 16.29 -13.63 4.94
N VAL A 60 15.00 -13.68 4.63
CA VAL A 60 13.90 -13.63 5.61
C VAL A 60 13.35 -15.05 5.81
N PRO A 61 13.43 -15.63 7.02
CA PRO A 61 12.86 -16.93 7.28
C PRO A 61 11.33 -16.83 7.36
N TRP A 62 10.66 -16.97 6.23
CA TRP A 62 9.20 -16.96 6.16
C TRP A 62 8.65 -18.15 6.97
N PRO A 63 7.74 -17.94 7.94
CA PRO A 63 7.23 -19.05 8.74
C PRO A 63 6.46 -20.08 7.91
N GLY A 64 6.32 -21.30 8.46
CA GLY A 64 5.60 -22.40 7.81
C GLY A 64 4.14 -22.51 8.22
N ASP A 65 3.61 -21.58 9.02
CA ASP A 65 2.26 -21.65 9.58
C ASP A 65 1.25 -20.73 8.86
N ALA A 66 -0.04 -21.02 9.05
CA ALA A 66 -1.13 -20.36 8.35
C ALA A 66 -1.21 -18.84 8.59
N THR A 67 -0.70 -18.32 9.71
CA THR A 67 -0.74 -16.89 10.02
C THR A 67 0.23 -16.06 9.20
N SER A 68 1.21 -16.70 8.57
CA SER A 68 2.20 -16.06 7.71
C SER A 68 1.78 -15.98 6.24
N ARG A 69 0.60 -16.48 5.87
CA ARG A 69 0.13 -16.47 4.49
C ARG A 69 -0.44 -15.11 4.09
N PHE A 70 -0.52 -14.89 2.80
CA PHE A 70 -1.44 -13.91 2.26
C PHE A 70 -2.89 -14.41 2.42
N LEU A 71 -3.76 -13.54 2.92
CA LEU A 71 -5.18 -13.79 3.09
C LEU A 71 -5.94 -12.88 2.13
N LEU A 72 -6.11 -13.33 0.89
CA LEU A 72 -6.94 -12.67 -0.13
C LEU A 72 -8.32 -13.33 -0.22
N LYS A 73 -9.31 -12.59 -0.75
CA LYS A 73 -10.67 -13.10 -0.91
C LYS A 73 -10.88 -13.89 -2.19
N GLY A 74 -10.13 -13.54 -3.23
CA GLY A 74 -10.19 -14.13 -4.56
C GLY A 74 -8.85 -14.71 -4.97
N LEU A 75 -8.71 -14.90 -6.28
CA LEU A 75 -7.48 -15.38 -6.91
C LEU A 75 -6.42 -14.28 -6.93
N PHE A 76 -5.14 -14.68 -6.92
CA PHE A 76 -4.04 -13.72 -6.83
C PHE A 76 -3.99 -12.77 -8.03
N ASN A 77 -4.31 -13.26 -9.24
CA ASN A 77 -4.30 -12.48 -10.48
C ASN A 77 -5.35 -11.37 -10.50
N ASP A 78 -6.49 -11.59 -9.82
CA ASP A 78 -7.62 -10.67 -9.81
C ASP A 78 -7.49 -9.66 -8.67
N GLU A 79 -6.93 -10.10 -7.54
CA GLU A 79 -6.94 -9.32 -6.31
C GLU A 79 -5.63 -8.54 -6.07
N ALA A 80 -4.46 -9.08 -6.42
CA ALA A 80 -3.18 -8.51 -6.02
C ALA A 80 -2.61 -7.53 -7.06
N ASN A 81 -2.24 -6.33 -6.61
CA ASN A 81 -1.81 -5.22 -7.45
C ASN A 81 -0.53 -4.56 -6.93
N VAL A 82 0.33 -4.12 -7.86
CA VAL A 82 1.60 -3.44 -7.54
C VAL A 82 1.73 -2.16 -8.36
N LEU A 83 1.87 -1.02 -7.67
CA LEU A 83 2.13 0.29 -8.26
C LEU A 83 3.40 0.90 -7.66
N SER A 84 4.19 1.55 -8.52
CA SER A 84 5.30 2.39 -8.11
C SER A 84 4.96 3.83 -8.45
N VAL A 85 5.15 4.74 -7.50
CA VAL A 85 4.98 6.19 -7.67
C VAL A 85 6.25 6.83 -7.12
N ASP A 86 7.10 7.33 -8.01
CA ASP A 86 8.43 7.83 -7.67
C ASP A 86 9.22 6.84 -6.79
N ARG A 87 9.49 7.20 -5.52
CA ARG A 87 10.23 6.38 -4.56
C ARG A 87 9.34 5.46 -3.71
N LEU A 88 8.03 5.49 -3.91
CA LEU A 88 7.07 4.67 -3.19
C LEU A 88 6.66 3.46 -4.01
N VAL A 89 6.53 2.31 -3.35
CA VAL A 89 5.91 1.11 -3.89
C VAL A 89 4.71 0.75 -3.03
N PHE A 90 3.58 0.53 -3.68
CA PHE A 90 2.34 0.07 -3.08
C PHE A 90 2.04 -1.34 -3.58
N PHE A 91 1.76 -2.25 -2.66
CA PHE A 91 1.31 -3.60 -2.94
C PHE A 91 0.03 -3.85 -2.16
N TRP A 92 -1.08 -4.09 -2.86
CA TRP A 92 -2.38 -4.23 -2.23
C TRP A 92 -3.21 -5.33 -2.87
N GLY A 93 -4.29 -5.72 -2.19
CA GLY A 93 -5.33 -6.56 -2.77
C GLY A 93 -6.56 -6.72 -1.89
N GLY A 94 -7.65 -7.25 -2.45
CA GLY A 94 -8.88 -7.49 -1.71
C GLY A 94 -8.74 -8.67 -0.76
N GLY A 95 -8.70 -8.40 0.55
CA GLY A 95 -8.32 -9.43 1.51
C GLY A 95 -8.47 -9.05 2.98
N PHE A 96 -7.69 -9.75 3.80
CA PHE A 96 -7.58 -9.58 5.25
C PHE A 96 -6.13 -9.37 5.71
N ASP A 97 -5.14 -9.89 4.99
CA ASP A 97 -3.70 -9.70 5.29
C ASP A 97 -2.82 -9.93 4.05
N LEU A 98 -1.72 -9.17 3.93
CA LEU A 98 -0.72 -9.31 2.86
C LEU A 98 0.66 -9.72 3.41
N GLY A 99 0.66 -10.74 4.28
CA GLY A 99 1.86 -11.34 4.87
C GLY A 99 2.44 -10.49 6.00
N GLY A 100 1.66 -9.52 6.49
CA GLY A 100 1.95 -8.56 7.53
C GLY A 100 3.45 -8.29 7.77
N ALA A 101 3.93 -8.71 8.94
CA ALA A 101 5.29 -8.43 9.37
C ALA A 101 6.37 -9.06 8.48
N TRP A 102 6.11 -10.21 7.85
CA TRP A 102 7.12 -10.92 7.06
C TRP A 102 7.35 -10.25 5.72
N LEU A 103 6.29 -9.78 5.06
CA LEU A 103 6.46 -8.98 3.85
C LEU A 103 7.18 -7.67 4.14
N ARG A 104 6.89 -7.01 5.27
CA ARG A 104 7.62 -5.82 5.70
C ARG A 104 9.10 -6.09 5.94
N GLU A 105 9.44 -7.22 6.55
CA GLU A 105 10.84 -7.63 6.73
C GLU A 105 11.55 -7.88 5.39
N VAL A 106 10.87 -8.49 4.40
CA VAL A 106 11.39 -8.61 3.04
C VAL A 106 11.62 -7.24 2.41
N LEU A 107 10.66 -6.33 2.53
CA LEU A 107 10.77 -4.98 1.97
C LEU A 107 11.93 -4.20 2.61
N LEU A 108 12.05 -4.21 3.94
CA LEU A 108 13.06 -3.46 4.68
C LEU A 108 14.46 -4.07 4.53
N ARG A 109 14.62 -5.37 4.76
CA ARG A 109 15.95 -6.02 4.84
C ARG A 109 16.40 -6.65 3.53
N GLY A 110 15.47 -7.14 2.73
CA GLY A 110 15.74 -7.79 1.46
C GLY A 110 15.85 -6.80 0.30
N LEU A 111 14.84 -5.94 0.18
CA LEU A 111 14.67 -5.02 -0.95
C LEU A 111 15.18 -3.60 -0.68
N GLY A 112 15.59 -3.30 0.56
CA GLY A 112 16.24 -2.05 0.92
C GLY A 112 15.27 -0.85 1.05
N ALA A 113 14.01 -1.10 1.39
CA ALA A 113 13.10 -0.02 1.76
C ALA A 113 13.65 0.73 2.98
N VAL A 114 13.61 2.06 2.92
CA VAL A 114 13.94 2.95 4.05
C VAL A 114 12.84 2.88 5.10
N ARG A 115 11.61 2.63 4.65
CA ARG A 115 10.42 2.62 5.51
C ARG A 115 9.32 1.77 4.90
N CYS A 116 8.52 1.12 5.74
CA CYS A 116 7.33 0.39 5.32
C CYS A 116 6.17 0.56 6.32
N THR A 117 4.92 0.49 5.84
CA THR A 117 3.69 0.57 6.63
C THR A 117 2.56 -0.20 5.94
N ASP A 118 1.59 -0.68 6.73
CA ASP A 118 0.31 -1.21 6.25
C ASP A 118 -0.82 -0.16 6.28
N LEU A 119 -0.58 0.97 6.94
CA LEU A 119 -1.46 2.15 6.96
C LEU A 119 -0.73 3.31 6.27
N PRO A 120 -0.88 3.48 4.94
CA PRO A 120 -0.12 4.45 4.17
C PRO A 120 -0.67 5.86 4.40
N ARG A 121 0.00 6.59 5.30
CA ARG A 121 -0.17 8.03 5.45
C ARG A 121 0.87 8.71 4.56
N LEU A 122 0.41 9.43 3.54
CA LEU A 122 1.27 10.09 2.58
C LEU A 122 1.40 11.57 2.90
N VAL A 123 2.59 12.12 2.63
CA VAL A 123 2.85 13.56 2.63
C VAL A 123 3.40 13.94 1.27
N VAL A 124 2.89 15.04 0.75
CA VAL A 124 3.25 15.61 -0.54
C VAL A 124 3.57 17.08 -0.33
N ARG A 125 4.78 17.49 -0.68
CA ARG A 125 5.21 18.88 -0.54
C ARG A 125 4.89 19.63 -1.82
N VAL A 126 3.99 20.59 -1.72
CA VAL A 126 3.51 21.38 -2.87
C VAL A 126 3.63 22.86 -2.55
N ASP A 127 3.60 23.74 -3.55
CA ASP A 127 3.69 25.19 -3.29
C ASP A 127 2.37 25.79 -2.79
N ASP A 128 1.23 25.21 -3.21
CA ASP A 128 -0.12 25.63 -2.79
C ASP A 128 -0.93 24.40 -2.34
N PRO A 129 -0.93 24.08 -1.03
CA PRO A 129 -1.65 22.93 -0.48
C PRO A 129 -3.16 22.93 -0.78
N GLN A 130 -3.80 24.10 -0.77
CA GLN A 130 -5.24 24.27 -0.97
C GLN A 130 -5.61 24.03 -2.42
N ALA A 131 -4.89 24.62 -3.36
CA ALA A 131 -5.14 24.42 -4.78
C ALA A 131 -4.92 22.94 -5.16
N ARG A 132 -3.86 22.31 -4.63
CA ARG A 132 -3.61 20.88 -4.90
C ARG A 132 -4.68 19.97 -4.30
N ALA A 133 -5.13 20.27 -3.07
CA ALA A 133 -6.21 19.53 -2.44
C ALA A 133 -7.54 19.70 -3.18
N ALA A 134 -7.85 20.91 -3.65
CA ALA A 134 -9.04 21.19 -4.46
C ALA A 134 -9.01 20.40 -5.78
N ALA A 135 -7.90 20.43 -6.52
CA ALA A 135 -7.75 19.67 -7.76
C ALA A 135 -7.85 18.16 -7.53
N SER A 136 -7.30 17.66 -6.42
CA SER A 136 -7.43 16.24 -6.03
C SER A 136 -8.88 15.88 -5.72
N GLY A 137 -9.61 16.76 -5.03
CA GLY A 137 -11.02 16.58 -4.74
C GLY A 137 -11.90 16.62 -5.99
N GLU A 138 -11.61 17.51 -6.94
CA GLU A 138 -12.30 17.58 -8.23
C GLU A 138 -12.13 16.27 -9.00
N PHE A 139 -10.90 15.76 -9.13
CA PHE A 139 -10.65 14.44 -9.73
C PHE A 139 -11.44 13.32 -9.04
N LEU A 140 -11.47 13.29 -7.71
CA LEU A 140 -12.21 12.25 -6.98
C LEU A 140 -13.72 12.35 -7.20
N VAL A 141 -14.28 13.56 -7.31
CA VAL A 141 -15.69 13.74 -7.65
C VAL A 141 -15.98 13.30 -9.08
N GLU A 142 -15.09 13.62 -10.03
CA GLU A 142 -15.21 13.18 -11.44
C GLU A 142 -15.18 11.66 -11.60
N GLU A 143 -14.45 10.96 -10.72
CA GLU A 143 -14.36 9.50 -10.67
C GLU A 143 -15.43 8.84 -9.76
N ASP A 144 -16.51 9.56 -9.43
CA ASP A 144 -17.63 9.09 -8.59
C ASP A 144 -17.22 8.66 -7.16
N PHE A 145 -16.18 9.27 -6.59
CA PHE A 145 -15.71 9.04 -5.22
C PHE A 145 -16.13 10.13 -4.22
N GLU A 146 -17.11 10.98 -4.54
CA GLU A 146 -17.50 12.14 -3.71
C GLU A 146 -17.84 11.81 -2.24
N GLU A 147 -18.38 10.61 -1.98
CA GLU A 147 -18.75 10.15 -0.64
C GLU A 147 -17.60 9.46 0.10
N GLN A 148 -16.43 9.28 -0.54
CA GLN A 148 -15.33 8.44 -0.05
C GLN A 148 -14.12 9.19 0.50
N PHE A 149 -14.18 10.52 0.46
CA PHE A 149 -13.11 11.36 1.00
C PHE A 149 -13.67 12.60 1.68
N THR A 150 -12.84 13.22 2.49
CA THR A 150 -13.10 14.52 3.08
C THR A 150 -11.83 15.34 3.07
N THR A 151 -11.97 16.63 2.77
CA THR A 151 -10.87 17.60 2.79
C THR A 151 -10.96 18.44 4.06
N THR A 152 -9.86 18.55 4.80
CA THR A 152 -9.81 19.30 6.06
C THR A 152 -8.40 19.83 6.35
N SER A 153 -8.30 20.89 7.16
CA SER A 153 -7.03 21.39 7.70
C SER A 153 -6.86 21.07 9.19
N ASP A 154 -7.74 20.26 9.77
CA ASP A 154 -7.67 19.84 11.17
C ASP A 154 -6.70 18.67 11.34
N ASP A 155 -5.52 18.90 11.90
CA ASP A 155 -4.51 17.87 12.21
C ASP A 155 -5.08 16.76 13.12
N ALA A 156 -6.16 16.98 13.89
CA ALA A 156 -6.73 15.97 14.78
C ALA A 156 -7.30 14.74 14.04
N VAL A 157 -7.58 14.87 12.73
CA VAL A 157 -8.03 13.74 11.90
C VAL A 157 -6.90 12.75 11.61
N LEU A 158 -5.63 13.19 11.71
CA LEU A 158 -4.48 12.35 11.43
C LEU A 158 -4.43 11.12 12.31
N ASP A 159 -4.94 11.19 13.55
CA ASP A 159 -4.91 10.07 14.46
C ASP A 159 -6.05 9.06 14.23
N ARG A 160 -7.10 9.47 13.50
CA ARG A 160 -8.32 8.68 13.32
C ARG A 160 -8.40 7.98 11.97
N ALA A 161 -7.87 8.60 10.93
CA ALA A 161 -7.96 8.03 9.58
C ALA A 161 -6.86 6.99 9.30
N LEU A 162 -7.25 5.93 8.58
CA LEU A 162 -6.37 4.85 8.15
C LEU A 162 -5.54 5.27 6.92
N PHE A 163 -6.20 5.90 5.96
CA PHE A 163 -5.62 6.39 4.70
C PHE A 163 -5.71 7.90 4.63
N ILE A 164 -4.58 8.56 4.39
CA ILE A 164 -4.50 10.03 4.38
C ILE A 164 -3.45 10.47 3.36
N ILE A 165 -3.77 11.50 2.59
CA ILE A 165 -2.81 12.27 1.81
C ILE A 165 -2.77 13.68 2.39
N THR A 166 -1.59 14.12 2.83
CA THR A 166 -1.38 15.49 3.34
C THR A 166 -0.59 16.28 2.33
N PHE A 167 -1.17 17.37 1.83
CA PHE A 167 -0.48 18.40 1.08
C PHE A 167 0.05 19.45 2.07
N GLU A 168 1.34 19.76 2.02
CA GLU A 168 1.93 20.71 2.98
C GLU A 168 2.98 21.66 2.39
N ARG A 169 2.99 22.89 2.91
CA ARG A 169 4.02 23.91 2.64
C ARG A 169 4.16 24.87 3.80
N ASP A 170 5.38 25.12 4.28
CA ASP A 170 5.69 26.21 5.21
C ASP A 170 4.72 26.37 6.41
N GLY A 171 4.19 25.25 6.92
CA GLY A 171 3.25 25.19 8.04
C GLY A 171 1.77 25.14 7.65
N ASP A 172 1.46 25.43 6.39
CA ASP A 172 0.14 25.22 5.80
C ASP A 172 -0.06 23.76 5.42
N ARG A 173 -1.23 23.21 5.75
CA ARG A 173 -1.57 21.80 5.54
C ARG A 173 -3.03 21.63 5.19
N VAL A 174 -3.25 20.75 4.22
CA VAL A 174 -4.56 20.25 3.86
C VAL A 174 -4.48 18.73 3.76
N HIS A 175 -5.43 18.06 4.40
CA HIS A 175 -5.54 16.62 4.46
C HIS A 175 -6.72 16.18 3.62
N LEU A 176 -6.48 15.21 2.74
CA LEU A 176 -7.51 14.35 2.19
C LEU A 176 -7.52 13.08 3.04
N THR A 177 -8.60 12.89 3.80
CA THR A 177 -8.86 11.67 4.56
C THR A 177 -9.84 10.81 3.78
N PHE A 178 -9.59 9.51 3.74
CA PHE A 178 -10.43 8.55 3.03
C PHE A 178 -11.17 7.69 4.05
N ASP A 179 -12.43 7.37 3.74
CA ASP A 179 -13.28 6.56 4.61
C ASP A 179 -12.76 5.10 4.71
N ASP A 180 -13.02 4.46 5.85
CA ASP A 180 -12.68 3.07 6.17
C ASP A 180 -13.91 2.16 6.35
N SER A 181 -15.12 2.64 6.05
CA SER A 181 -16.40 1.92 6.23
C SER A 181 -16.57 0.62 5.44
N GLY A 182 -15.58 0.24 4.62
CA GLY A 182 -15.42 -1.10 4.06
C GLY A 182 -15.77 -1.29 2.59
N VAL A 183 -15.94 -0.18 1.85
CA VAL A 183 -16.10 -0.17 0.39
C VAL A 183 -15.23 0.91 -0.29
N GLN A 184 -14.48 1.70 0.47
CA GLN A 184 -14.08 3.06 0.07
C GLN A 184 -12.57 3.33 -0.02
N GLU A 185 -11.74 2.30 0.08
CA GLU A 185 -10.28 2.44 -0.05
C GLU A 185 -9.84 2.63 -1.52
N TRP A 186 -10.77 2.49 -2.46
CA TRP A 186 -10.54 2.68 -3.89
C TRP A 186 -10.29 4.14 -4.26
N ALA A 187 -10.91 5.10 -3.57
CA ALA A 187 -10.63 6.51 -3.75
C ALA A 187 -9.14 6.84 -3.45
N PHE A 188 -8.59 6.26 -2.38
CA PHE A 188 -7.17 6.39 -2.07
C PHE A 188 -6.29 5.73 -3.14
N VAL A 189 -6.63 4.51 -3.58
CA VAL A 189 -5.91 3.79 -4.65
C VAL A 189 -5.92 4.59 -5.96
N ALA A 190 -7.07 5.16 -6.34
CA ALA A 190 -7.25 5.97 -7.53
C ALA A 190 -6.43 7.27 -7.49
N MET A 191 -6.19 7.82 -6.31
CA MET A 191 -5.30 8.98 -6.13
C MET A 191 -3.82 8.66 -6.35
N LEU A 192 -3.35 7.43 -6.07
CA LEU A 192 -1.93 7.12 -6.07
C LEU A 192 -1.20 7.51 -7.37
N PRO A 193 -1.72 7.20 -8.58
CA PRO A 193 -1.09 7.62 -9.84
C PRO A 193 -1.04 9.15 -9.98
N GLN A 194 -2.03 9.87 -9.46
CA GLN A 194 -2.10 11.33 -9.54
C GLN A 194 -1.02 12.03 -8.72
N LEU A 195 -0.33 11.33 -7.82
CA LEU A 195 0.75 11.88 -7.00
C LEU A 195 2.12 11.84 -7.69
N SER A 196 2.23 11.21 -8.87
CA SER A 196 3.50 11.09 -9.57
C SER A 196 4.08 12.46 -9.92
N GLY A 197 5.36 12.66 -9.59
CA GLY A 197 6.04 13.94 -9.81
C GLY A 197 5.86 14.95 -8.69
N ASP A 198 4.99 14.67 -7.71
CA ASP A 198 4.83 15.49 -6.51
C ASP A 198 5.73 15.00 -5.33
N ASP A 199 6.62 14.02 -5.57
CA ASP A 199 7.53 13.38 -4.59
C ASP A 199 6.83 12.96 -3.28
N PRO A 200 5.81 12.08 -3.36
CA PRO A 200 5.11 11.61 -2.17
C PRO A 200 6.04 10.80 -1.27
N ALA A 201 5.88 10.96 0.05
CA ALA A 201 6.67 10.27 1.07
C ALA A 201 5.78 9.65 2.15
N LEU A 202 6.28 8.60 2.81
CA LEU A 202 5.56 7.96 3.92
C LEU A 202 5.71 8.81 5.19
N ARG A 203 4.59 9.26 5.75
CA ARG A 203 4.53 9.95 7.04
C ARG A 203 4.53 8.92 8.17
N ALA A 204 5.19 9.28 9.28
CA ALA A 204 5.03 8.47 10.47
C ALA A 204 3.66 8.67 11.06
N PRO A 205 3.03 7.59 11.61
CA PRO A 205 1.97 7.83 12.56
C PRO A 205 2.52 8.81 13.60
N ALA A 206 1.74 9.85 13.89
CA ALA A 206 2.05 10.71 15.02
C ALA A 206 2.25 9.77 16.21
N ARG A 207 3.38 9.87 16.90
CA ARG A 207 3.61 9.02 18.07
C ARG A 207 2.42 9.25 19.00
N GLY A 208 1.62 8.20 19.20
CA GLY A 208 0.75 8.15 20.37
C GLY A 208 1.62 8.28 21.62
N PRO A 209 1.08 8.85 22.71
CA PRO A 209 1.81 9.01 23.97
C PRO A 209 2.47 7.71 24.46
#